data_AF-A0A5M8NT18-F1
#
_entry.id   AF-A0A5M8NT18-F1
#
_cell.length_a   1.000
_cell.length_b   1.000
_cell.length_c   1.000
_cell.angle_alpha   90.00
_cell.angle_beta   90.00
_cell.angle_gamma   90.00
#
_symmetry.space_group_name_H-M   'P 1'
#
loop_
_entity.id
_entity.type
_entity.pdbx_description
1 polymer ?
#
loop_
_entity_poly.entity_id
_entity_poly.type
_entity_poly.pdbx_seq_one_letter_code
_entity_poly.pdbx_strand_id
1 'polypeptide(L)'
;HIQMEVPMRINQHDYKKQEFIFRKFRKRIETLFSQLCDQFMIRRNYAKSFDGFKNRILSKIMELTMIQLINKLNNRNINNLKTCIA
;
A
#
# COMPACT_ATOMS: atom_id res chain seq x y z
N HIS A 1 18.10 18.43 -9.64
CA HIS A 1 16.63 18.29 -9.64
C HIS A 1 16.33 16.84 -10.03
N ILE A 2 15.66 16.05 -9.20
CA ILE A 2 15.35 14.65 -9.54
C ILE A 2 14.04 14.64 -10.32
N GLN A 3 14.08 14.25 -11.59
CA GLN A 3 12.87 14.00 -12.36
C GLN A 3 12.43 12.56 -12.12
N MET A 4 11.24 12.38 -11.56
CA MET A 4 10.63 11.06 -11.38
C MET A 4 9.57 10.84 -12.44
N GLU A 5 9.74 9.83 -13.28
CA GLU A 5 8.70 9.38 -14.19
C GLU A 5 7.73 8.46 -13.44
N VAL A 6 6.49 8.92 -13.28
CA VAL A 6 5.43 8.13 -12.64
C VAL A 6 4.42 7.72 -13.72
N PRO A 7 4.07 6.42 -13.81
CA PRO A 7 3.04 5.98 -14.74
C PRO A 7 1.71 6.72 -14.46
N MET A 8 1.02 7.10 -15.52
CA MET A 8 -0.18 7.95 -15.47
C MET A 8 -1.45 7.11 -15.29
N ARG A 9 -2.45 7.74 -14.69
CA ARG A 9 -3.83 7.26 -14.69
C ARG A 9 -4.53 7.71 -15.96
N ILE A 10 -5.47 6.89 -16.43
CA ILE A 10 -6.19 7.13 -17.69
C ILE A 10 -7.02 8.42 -17.64
N ASN A 11 -7.46 8.84 -16.45
CA ASN A 11 -8.25 10.05 -16.22
C ASN A 11 -7.40 11.31 -15.96
N GLN A 12 -6.07 11.24 -16.06
CA GLN A 12 -5.21 12.43 -15.96
C GLN A 12 -5.19 13.18 -17.29
N HIS A 13 -5.05 14.50 -17.21
CA HIS A 13 -4.82 15.34 -18.38
C HIS A 13 -3.53 14.91 -19.10
N ASP A 14 -3.51 15.04 -20.43
CA ASP A 14 -2.37 14.64 -21.29
C ASP A 14 -1.92 13.17 -21.14
N TYR A 15 -2.87 12.26 -20.93
CA TYR A 15 -2.57 10.84 -20.78
C TYR A 15 -1.77 10.29 -21.97
N LYS A 16 -0.59 9.76 -21.66
CA LYS A 16 0.25 8.97 -22.58
C LYS A 16 0.15 7.50 -22.21
N LYS A 17 -0.15 6.66 -23.20
CA LYS A 17 -0.26 5.21 -23.02
C LYS A 17 1.13 4.64 -22.70
N GLN A 18 1.31 4.19 -21.45
CA GLN A 18 2.50 3.45 -21.03
C GLN A 18 2.32 1.94 -21.24
N GLU A 19 3.42 1.19 -21.18
CA GLU A 19 3.39 -0.26 -21.22
C GLU A 19 2.48 -0.85 -20.14
N PHE A 20 1.97 -2.05 -20.42
CA PHE A 20 1.09 -2.77 -19.50
C PHE A 20 1.75 -3.04 -18.13
N ILE A 21 3.04 -3.37 -18.14
CA ILE A 21 3.80 -3.73 -16.93
C ILE A 21 3.80 -2.57 -15.92
N PHE A 22 4.17 -1.36 -16.35
CA PHE A 22 4.18 -0.17 -15.50
C PHE A 22 2.79 0.16 -14.95
N ARG A 23 1.75 0.06 -15.79
CA ARG A 23 0.36 0.30 -15.37
C ARG A 23 -0.11 -0.72 -14.32
N LYS A 24 0.29 -1.99 -14.47
CA LYS A 24 -0.02 -3.07 -13.52
C LYS A 24 0.64 -2.82 -12.16
N PHE A 25 1.92 -2.49 -12.14
CA PHE A 25 2.64 -2.17 -10.90
C PHE A 25 2.12 -0.91 -10.22
N ARG A 26 1.88 0.18 -10.98
CA ARG A 26 1.27 1.41 -10.44
C ARG A 26 -0.05 1.12 -9.73
N LYS A 27 -0.98 0.41 -10.39
CA LYS A 27 -2.27 0.05 -9.79
C LYS A 27 -2.09 -0.72 -8.48
N ARG A 28 -1.16 -1.69 -8.45
CA ARG A 28 -0.89 -2.48 -7.24
C ARG A 28 -0.34 -1.64 -6.09
N ILE A 29 0.62 -0.75 -6.37
CA ILE A 29 1.21 0.16 -5.38
C ILE A 29 0.13 1.09 -4.83
N GLU A 30 -0.69 1.69 -5.69
CA GLU A 30 -1.78 2.59 -5.26
C GLU A 30 -2.83 1.86 -4.41
N THR A 31 -3.28 0.67 -4.82
CA THR A 31 -4.22 -0.14 -4.04
C THR A 31 -3.64 -0.46 -2.66
N LEU A 32 -2.38 -0.87 -2.59
CA LEU A 32 -1.72 -1.19 -1.32
C LEU A 32 -1.58 0.05 -0.42
N PHE A 33 -1.25 1.20 -0.99
CA PHE A 33 -1.19 2.46 -0.24
C PHE A 33 -2.55 2.91 0.28
N SER A 34 -3.61 2.81 -0.53
CA SER A 34 -4.98 3.11 -0.09
C SER A 34 -5.38 2.21 1.08
N GLN A 35 -5.10 0.92 0.99
CA GLN A 35 -5.34 -0.02 2.09
C GLN A 35 -4.55 0.34 3.36
N LEU A 36 -3.28 0.70 3.24
CA LEU A 36 -2.47 1.17 4.37
C LEU A 36 -3.00 2.46 5.00
N CYS A 37 -3.51 3.37 4.18
CA CYS A 37 -4.09 4.62 4.65
C CYS A 37 -5.42 4.40 5.38
N ASP A 38 -6.30 3.56 4.83
CA ASP A 38 -7.65 3.40 5.36
C ASP A 38 -7.69 2.44 6.53
N GLN A 39 -7.04 1.27 6.42
CA GLN A 39 -7.11 0.21 7.43
C GLN A 39 -6.17 0.47 8.62
N PHE A 40 -4.93 0.87 8.34
CA PHE A 40 -3.88 1.02 9.37
C PHE A 40 -3.59 2.49 9.72
N MET A 41 -4.38 3.42 9.16
CA MET A 41 -4.25 4.86 9.36
C MET A 41 -2.78 5.33 9.24
N ILE A 42 -2.04 4.85 8.23
CA ILE A 42 -0.58 5.03 8.17
C ILE A 42 -0.13 6.48 8.23
N ARG A 43 -0.97 7.40 7.71
CA ARG A 43 -0.75 8.85 7.73
C ARG A 43 -0.78 9.49 9.12
N ARG A 44 -1.41 8.85 10.11
CA ARG A 44 -1.44 9.34 11.50
C ARG A 44 -0.19 8.88 12.24
N ASN A 45 0.66 9.82 12.60
CA ASN A 45 1.84 9.61 13.44
C ASN A 45 1.91 10.66 14.56
N TYR A 46 2.05 10.19 15.80
CA TYR A 46 2.16 11.02 17.00
C TYR A 46 3.50 10.80 17.73
N ALA A 47 4.47 10.15 17.07
CA ALA A 47 5.76 9.89 17.69
C ALA A 47 6.56 11.19 17.79
N LYS A 48 7.15 11.44 18.97
CA LYS A 48 7.97 12.63 19.23
C LYS A 48 9.46 12.41 18.93
N SER A 49 9.83 11.18 18.53
CA SER A 49 11.19 10.78 18.17
C SER A 49 11.21 9.99 16.86
N PHE A 50 12.35 10.03 16.17
CA PHE A 50 12.56 9.30 14.92
C PHE A 50 12.45 7.78 15.11
N ASP A 51 12.99 7.24 16.20
CA ASP A 51 12.87 5.81 16.50
C ASP A 51 11.43 5.37 16.70
N GLY A 52 10.63 6.18 17.41
CA GLY A 52 9.20 5.94 17.56
C GLY A 52 8.45 5.99 16.23
N PHE A 53 8.85 6.90 15.34
CA PHE A 53 8.31 6.98 13.98
C PHE A 53 8.64 5.72 13.17
N LYS A 54 9.91 5.31 13.14
CA LYS A 54 10.38 4.12 12.44
C LYS A 54 9.65 2.87 12.91
N ASN A 55 9.59 2.66 14.22
CA ASN A 55 8.91 1.50 14.80
C ASN A 55 7.42 1.48 14.45
N ARG A 56 6.74 2.63 14.49
CA ARG A 56 5.31 2.70 14.17
C ARG A 56 5.01 2.40 12.70
N ILE A 57 5.85 2.87 11.78
CA ILE A 57 5.71 2.52 10.36
C ILE A 57 5.96 1.02 10.15
N LEU A 58 7.04 0.50 10.76
CA LEU A 58 7.39 -0.91 10.66
C LEU A 58 6.26 -1.81 11.17
N SER A 59 5.68 -1.50 12.33
CA SER A 59 4.55 -2.25 12.89
C SER A 59 3.35 -2.29 11.95
N LYS A 60 2.97 -1.16 11.32
CA LYS A 60 1.84 -1.10 10.39
C LYS A 60 2.08 -1.91 9.11
N ILE A 61 3.31 -1.89 8.59
CA ILE A 61 3.70 -2.73 7.44
C ILE A 61 3.69 -4.20 7.83
N MET A 62 4.22 -4.55 9.01
CA MET A 62 4.23 -5.92 9.51
C MET A 62 2.82 -6.46 9.71
N GLU A 63 1.90 -5.66 10.26
CA GLU A 63 0.50 -6.01 10.42
C GLU A 63 -0.17 -6.35 9.08
N LEU A 64 0.06 -5.53 8.04
CA LEU A 64 -0.37 -5.82 6.68
C LEU A 64 0.16 -7.18 6.18
N THR A 65 1.47 -7.43 6.36
CA THR A 65 2.09 -8.70 5.94
C THR A 65 1.53 -9.90 6.70
N MET A 66 1.24 -9.75 8.00
CA MET A 66 0.66 -10.81 8.82
C MET A 66 -0.76 -11.17 8.36
N ILE A 67 -1.61 -10.18 8.07
CA ILE A 67 -2.96 -10.46 7.52
C ILE A 67 -2.87 -11.16 6.17
N GLN A 68 -1.95 -10.73 5.30
CA GLN A 68 -1.70 -11.38 4.01
C GLN A 68 -1.26 -12.83 4.17
N LEU A 69 -0.40 -13.11 5.16
CA LEU A 69 0.04 -14.46 5.50
C LEU A 69 -1.13 -15.32 6.00
N ILE A 70 -1.93 -14.81 6.94
CA ILE A 70 -3.10 -15.52 7.48
C ILE A 70 -4.09 -15.85 6.36
N ASN A 71 -4.37 -14.89 5.46
CA ASN A 71 -5.24 -15.14 4.31
C ASN A 71 -4.68 -16.23 3.39
N LYS A 72 -3.36 -16.23 3.14
CA LYS A 72 -2.69 -17.25 2.35
C LYS A 72 -2.80 -18.63 2.99
N LEU A 73 -2.59 -18.74 4.30
CA LEU A 73 -2.73 -20.00 5.06
C LEU A 73 -4.18 -20.51 5.02
N ASN A 74 -5.15 -19.61 5.02
CA ASN A 74 -6.58 -19.93 4.94
C ASN A 74 -7.11 -20.12 3.51
N ASN A 75 -6.22 -20.17 2.49
CA ASN A 75 -6.59 -20.25 1.07
C ASN A 75 -7.54 -19.13 0.59
N ARG A 76 -7.53 -17.96 1.26
CA ARG A 76 -8.29 -16.77 0.89
C ARG A 76 -7.45 -15.85 0.00
N ASN A 77 -8.11 -14.96 -0.73
CA ASN A 77 -7.40 -13.96 -1.54
C ASN A 77 -6.55 -13.04 -0.64
N ILE A 78 -5.25 -12.97 -0.93
CA ILE A 78 -4.27 -12.16 -0.18
C ILE A 78 -4.65 -10.68 -0.11
N ASN A 79 -5.34 -10.16 -1.14
CA ASN A 79 -5.73 -8.75 -1.21
C ASN A 79 -6.92 -8.40 -0.29
N ASN A 80 -7.60 -9.39 0.28
CA ASN A 80 -8.73 -9.18 1.18
C ASN A 80 -8.23 -8.84 2.58
N LEU A 81 -7.91 -7.59 2.85
CA LEU A 81 -7.40 -7.16 4.16
C LEU A 81 -8.51 -6.92 5.19
N LYS A 82 -9.76 -6.76 4.75
CA LYS A 82 -10.95 -6.62 5.59
C LYS A 82 -11.48 -7.99 6.04
N THR A 83 -10.59 -8.90 6.42
CA THR A 83 -11.03 -10.18 6.99
C THR A 83 -11.27 -9.96 8.47
N CYS A 84 -12.51 -10.13 8.93
CA CYS A 84 -12.78 -10.26 10.36
C CYS A 84 -11.96 -11.45 10.87
N ILE A 85 -11.00 -11.19 11.75
CA ILE A 85 -10.41 -12.23 12.58
C ILE A 85 -11.51 -12.54 13.59
N ALA A 86 -12.25 -13.63 13.34
CA ALA A 86 -13.25 -14.17 14.25
C ALA A 86 -12.60 -15.28 15.08
#